data_AF-A0A3L7YP79-F1
#
_entry.id   AF-A0A3L7YP79-F1
#
_cell.length_a   1.000
_cell.length_b   1.000
_cell.length_c   1.000
_cell.angle_alpha   90.00
_cell.angle_beta   90.00
_cell.angle_gamma   90.00
#
_symmetry.space_group_name_H-M   'P 1'
#
loop_
_entity.id
_entity.type
_entity.pdbx_description
1 polymer ?
#
loop_
_entity_poly.entity_id
_entity_poly.type
_entity_poly.pdbx_seq_one_letter_code
_entity_poly.pdbx_strand_id
1 'polypeptide(L)'
;MAGVREGGTSASADAGGTRLTAVNNVSEPVVTREPILAVDVGTVVTRAYLLELVAGSRRLVSIGECSTLGDDGLPDVRGALTRALNQCLEAGGRTWADAPRERALITSAGSLPRVAVIAPSPEDAAVATAELETLPLVLLDPMVLDGAGLNPDVIGAFLESGSPDIVVLMSGSRGLDHERARAVAESVGLGMAGTVPYLILAGDIRQFDSLKLMIDNYLPGRHQLTRPEPQPILQAVGRRIMESLYQRWSDPVDREPLTSPSGGMIIHSSLHGIFVAARNVADRYDVDVLAVHSGATYTMASTYTGMLNARRGVNVVRDDVGAATGRLALLREVGASAISRWLPFDIDDAQLLAHARQAQMTPWRVPVTVRELLIDHAFGREAMRATLERLGRRFEPDRTWRGGSRGLASIPPPDLLIGSGGALARTPRLAQAVLQMLDAAEPTRLTQLALDRSTSMALLGVLGYMGGSLAVGTDLEHDVLLSLGICVAPEGKGHEGDTAIRVEVIYSDRAPLHVDVPFGVIEILPLPIGERAALKLYPSRDFDVGLGKGEAAAPRVEVQGGAVGIVIDCRGRPLVLPDDNEKRQAKLLQWFQALRAYPALSFVENGKVDI
;
A
#
# COMPACT_ATOMS: atom_id res chain seq x y z
N MET A 1 27.72 71.86 -11.79
CA MET A 1 29.14 72.05 -12.19
C MET A 1 29.90 70.78 -11.87
N ALA A 2 30.60 70.23 -12.88
CA ALA A 2 31.67 69.21 -12.86
C ALA A 2 31.39 67.86 -12.16
N GLY A 3 31.54 66.67 -12.76
CA GLY A 3 32.57 66.18 -13.70
C GLY A 3 33.45 65.15 -12.95
N VAL A 4 33.19 63.84 -13.01
CA VAL A 4 33.64 62.80 -13.99
C VAL A 4 35.09 62.29 -13.77
N ARG A 5 35.23 60.93 -13.79
CA ARG A 5 36.41 60.02 -14.05
C ARG A 5 37.38 59.69 -12.89
N GLU A 6 38.01 58.51 -12.76
CA GLU A 6 37.97 57.16 -13.37
C GLU A 6 38.92 56.23 -12.55
N GLY A 7 38.76 54.89 -12.65
CA GLY A 7 39.78 53.85 -12.31
C GLY A 7 39.66 53.22 -10.91
N GLY A 8 39.76 51.90 -10.67
CA GLY A 8 40.05 50.72 -11.48
C GLY A 8 40.31 49.52 -10.54
N THR A 9 39.65 48.39 -10.82
CA THR A 9 39.99 46.98 -10.50
C THR A 9 40.32 46.51 -9.06
N SER A 10 39.47 45.63 -8.50
CA SER A 10 39.85 44.24 -8.12
C SER A 10 38.62 43.40 -7.75
N ALA A 11 38.63 42.15 -8.18
CA ALA A 11 37.53 41.18 -8.19
C ALA A 11 37.10 40.64 -6.82
N SER A 12 35.80 40.36 -6.66
CA SER A 12 35.30 39.05 -6.20
C SER A 12 33.81 38.88 -6.53
N ALA A 13 33.43 37.62 -6.70
CA ALA A 13 32.21 37.06 -7.26
C ALA A 13 30.87 37.64 -6.77
N ASP A 14 29.96 37.92 -7.71
CA ASP A 14 28.52 37.89 -7.45
C ASP A 14 27.79 37.32 -8.67
N ALA A 15 27.41 36.05 -8.58
CA ALA A 15 26.55 35.39 -9.55
C ALA A 15 25.10 35.70 -9.15
N GLY A 16 24.46 36.58 -9.92
CA GLY A 16 23.09 37.02 -9.69
C GLY A 16 22.11 35.85 -9.59
N GLY A 17 21.65 35.60 -8.36
CA GLY A 17 20.48 34.79 -8.09
C GLY A 17 19.23 35.55 -8.52
N THR A 18 18.63 35.13 -9.63
CA THR A 18 17.28 35.54 -10.00
C THR A 18 16.31 34.92 -9.00
N ARG A 19 15.94 35.69 -7.96
CA ARG A 19 14.83 35.36 -7.06
C ARG A 19 13.56 35.19 -7.89
N LEU A 20 13.09 33.95 -8.03
CA LEU A 20 11.69 33.66 -8.36
C LEU A 20 10.83 34.21 -7.22
N THR A 21 10.23 35.36 -7.46
CA THR A 21 9.18 35.93 -6.64
C THR A 21 8.01 34.95 -6.59
N ALA A 22 7.78 34.42 -5.39
CA ALA A 22 6.61 33.63 -5.06
C ALA A 22 5.34 34.42 -5.42
N VAL A 23 4.54 33.88 -6.33
CA VAL A 23 3.15 34.28 -6.52
C VAL A 23 2.37 33.72 -5.32
N ASN A 24 2.50 34.38 -4.18
CA ASN A 24 1.62 34.18 -3.02
C ASN A 24 0.36 35.02 -3.24
N ASN A 25 -0.63 34.40 -3.89
CA ASN A 25 -2.05 34.70 -3.70
C ASN A 25 -2.85 33.48 -4.17
N VAL A 26 -2.60 32.34 -3.54
CA VAL A 26 -3.59 31.28 -3.44
C VAL A 26 -4.32 31.57 -2.14
N SER A 27 -5.52 32.14 -2.25
CA SER A 27 -6.49 32.17 -1.15
C SER A 27 -6.50 30.80 -0.48
N GLU A 28 -6.36 30.75 0.85
CA GLU A 28 -6.47 29.50 1.62
C GLU A 28 -7.68 28.71 1.09
N PRO A 29 -7.51 27.44 0.71
CA PRO A 29 -8.62 26.65 0.21
C PRO A 29 -9.68 26.62 1.32
N VAL A 30 -10.88 27.11 1.00
CA VAL A 30 -12.03 27.03 1.90
C VAL A 30 -12.32 25.55 2.09
N VAL A 31 -11.83 24.99 3.20
CA VAL A 31 -12.22 23.65 3.63
C VAL A 31 -13.73 23.72 3.84
N THR A 32 -14.50 23.08 2.96
CA THR A 32 -15.96 23.05 3.10
C THR A 32 -16.26 22.49 4.48
N ARG A 33 -17.06 23.22 5.25
CA ARG A 33 -17.53 22.82 6.59
C ARG A 33 -18.76 21.92 6.51
N GLU A 34 -19.12 21.46 5.31
CA GLU A 34 -20.29 20.63 5.13
C GLU A 34 -20.01 19.18 5.57
N PRO A 35 -21.01 18.49 6.12
CA PRO A 35 -20.99 17.04 6.26
C PRO A 35 -20.78 16.37 4.90
N ILE A 36 -20.17 15.18 4.89
CA ILE A 36 -19.92 14.39 3.68
C ILE A 36 -20.51 13.00 3.88
N LEU A 37 -21.21 12.51 2.87
CA LEU A 37 -21.51 11.07 2.77
C LEU A 37 -20.62 10.49 1.69
N ALA A 38 -19.67 9.67 2.09
CA ALA A 38 -18.76 8.99 1.19
C ALA A 38 -19.13 7.51 1.08
N VAL A 39 -18.72 6.88 -0.01
CA VAL A 39 -18.83 5.43 -0.18
C VAL A 39 -17.55 4.89 -0.82
N ASP A 40 -17.08 3.77 -0.31
CA ASP A 40 -16.01 2.94 -0.88
C ASP A 40 -16.63 1.66 -1.45
N VAL A 41 -16.66 1.56 -2.78
CA VAL A 41 -17.14 0.37 -3.49
C VAL A 41 -15.94 -0.55 -3.75
N GLY A 42 -15.74 -1.49 -2.84
CA GLY A 42 -14.75 -2.56 -3.02
C GLY A 42 -15.29 -3.72 -3.87
N THR A 43 -14.40 -4.62 -4.29
CA THR A 43 -14.76 -5.81 -5.08
C THR A 43 -15.66 -6.81 -4.34
N VAL A 44 -15.59 -6.85 -3.01
CA VAL A 44 -16.32 -7.82 -2.16
C VAL A 44 -17.18 -7.13 -1.11
N VAL A 45 -16.77 -5.95 -0.65
CA VAL A 45 -17.45 -5.18 0.41
C VAL A 45 -17.61 -3.75 -0.05
N THR A 46 -18.80 -3.20 0.12
CA THR A 46 -19.12 -1.79 -0.08
C THR A 46 -19.34 -1.15 1.29
N ARG A 47 -18.74 0.02 1.52
CA ARG A 47 -18.82 0.76 2.77
C ARG A 47 -19.25 2.18 2.54
N ALA A 48 -20.18 2.68 3.34
CA ALA A 48 -20.52 4.09 3.38
C ALA A 48 -20.02 4.73 4.68
N TYR A 49 -19.61 5.99 4.60
CA TYR A 49 -19.05 6.76 5.70
C TYR A 49 -19.79 8.10 5.81
N LEU A 50 -20.27 8.42 7.01
CA LEU A 50 -20.83 9.73 7.32
C LEU A 50 -19.79 10.53 8.10
N LEU A 51 -19.33 11.61 7.49
CA LEU A 51 -18.44 12.58 8.13
C LEU A 51 -19.22 13.83 8.50
N GLU A 52 -19.09 14.28 9.75
CA GLU A 52 -19.76 15.49 10.23
C GLU A 52 -18.80 16.42 10.95
N LEU A 53 -19.21 17.68 11.13
CA LEU A 53 -18.52 18.58 12.04
C LEU A 53 -18.97 18.35 13.47
N VAL A 54 -18.04 17.88 14.31
CA VAL A 54 -18.21 17.72 15.74
C VAL A 54 -17.19 18.60 16.45
N ALA A 55 -17.66 19.53 17.29
CA ALA A 55 -16.82 20.47 18.03
C ALA A 55 -15.83 21.28 17.16
N GLY A 56 -16.22 21.61 15.92
CA GLY A 56 -15.39 22.39 14.99
C GLY A 56 -14.46 21.56 14.10
N SER A 57 -14.44 20.24 14.27
CA SER A 57 -13.58 19.32 13.52
C SER A 57 -14.39 18.27 12.77
N ARG A 58 -13.93 17.89 11.58
CA ARG A 58 -14.56 16.80 10.81
C ARG A 58 -14.24 15.46 11.47
N ARG A 59 -15.27 14.71 11.84
CA ARG A 59 -15.20 13.40 12.50
C ARG A 59 -15.95 12.34 11.70
N LEU A 60 -15.48 11.10 11.78
CA LEU A 60 -16.22 9.94 11.29
C LEU A 60 -17.30 9.56 12.30
N VAL A 61 -18.57 9.73 11.92
CA VAL A 61 -19.72 9.58 12.83
C VAL A 61 -20.38 8.20 12.72
N SER A 62 -20.55 7.70 11.49
CA SER A 62 -21.16 6.39 11.27
C SER A 62 -20.61 5.70 10.03
N ILE A 63 -20.76 4.37 10.02
CA ILE A 63 -20.34 3.50 8.92
C ILE A 63 -21.50 2.55 8.60
N GLY A 64 -21.82 2.41 7.32
CA GLY A 64 -22.65 1.32 6.82
C GLY A 64 -21.80 0.37 5.98
N GLU A 65 -22.06 -0.94 6.04
CA GLU A 65 -21.23 -1.93 5.37
C GLU A 65 -22.07 -3.14 4.93
N CYS A 66 -21.90 -3.54 3.67
CA CYS A 66 -22.48 -4.78 3.18
C CYS A 66 -21.59 -5.45 2.13
N SER A 67 -21.93 -6.67 1.74
CA SER A 67 -21.27 -7.27 0.57
C SER A 67 -21.61 -6.46 -0.69
N THR A 68 -20.61 -6.28 -1.55
CA THR A 68 -20.78 -5.79 -2.94
C THR A 68 -21.44 -6.85 -3.81
N LEU A 69 -21.33 -8.12 -3.42
CA LEU A 69 -21.87 -9.24 -4.17
C LEU A 69 -23.31 -9.51 -3.74
N GLY A 70 -24.16 -9.87 -4.69
CA GLY A 70 -25.53 -10.34 -4.47
C GLY A 70 -25.57 -11.78 -3.99
N ASP A 71 -26.78 -12.28 -3.74
CA ASP A 71 -27.01 -13.65 -3.25
C ASP A 71 -26.57 -14.73 -4.27
N ASP A 72 -26.49 -14.39 -5.54
CA ASP A 72 -25.97 -15.22 -6.62
C ASP A 72 -24.42 -15.19 -6.73
N GLY A 73 -23.76 -14.40 -5.89
CA GLY A 73 -22.31 -14.21 -5.88
C GLY A 73 -21.79 -13.27 -6.98
N LEU A 74 -22.68 -12.70 -7.80
CA LEU A 74 -22.32 -11.72 -8.82
C LEU A 74 -22.32 -10.29 -8.24
N PRO A 75 -21.57 -9.33 -8.81
CA PRO A 75 -21.61 -7.94 -8.34
C PRO A 75 -23.01 -7.31 -8.43
N ASP A 76 -23.55 -6.86 -7.30
CA ASP A 76 -24.77 -6.05 -7.17
C ASP A 76 -24.38 -4.66 -6.64
N VAL A 77 -23.68 -3.88 -7.47
CA VAL A 77 -23.10 -2.60 -7.06
C VAL A 77 -24.18 -1.63 -6.59
N ARG A 78 -25.25 -1.46 -7.36
CA ARG A 78 -26.34 -0.52 -7.01
C ARG A 78 -27.07 -0.93 -5.73
N GLY A 79 -27.40 -2.21 -5.57
CA GLY A 79 -28.05 -2.70 -4.36
C GLY A 79 -27.13 -2.58 -3.15
N ALA A 80 -25.84 -2.89 -3.28
CA ALA A 80 -24.85 -2.73 -2.23
C ALA A 80 -24.68 -1.27 -1.82
N LEU A 81 -24.56 -0.34 -2.78
CA LEU A 81 -24.54 1.10 -2.54
C LEU A 81 -25.76 1.54 -1.71
N THR A 82 -26.96 1.17 -2.15
CA THR A 82 -28.20 1.54 -1.48
C THR A 82 -28.24 1.02 -0.04
N ARG A 83 -27.90 -0.26 0.17
CA ARG A 83 -27.88 -0.88 1.50
C ARG A 83 -26.86 -0.22 2.43
N ALA A 84 -25.62 -0.03 1.97
CA ALA A 84 -24.55 0.58 2.76
C ALA A 84 -24.89 2.04 3.13
N LEU A 85 -25.39 2.84 2.18
CA LEU A 85 -25.78 4.23 2.43
C LEU A 85 -26.94 4.33 3.42
N ASN A 86 -27.97 3.48 3.29
CA ASN A 86 -29.09 3.42 4.22
C ASN A 86 -28.63 3.09 5.64
N GLN A 87 -27.84 2.03 5.80
CA GLN A 87 -27.28 1.65 7.11
C GLN A 87 -26.46 2.78 7.73
N CYS A 88 -25.65 3.46 6.92
CA CYS A 88 -24.80 4.55 7.36
C CYS A 88 -25.63 5.75 7.87
N LEU A 89 -26.64 6.17 7.10
CA LEU A 89 -27.54 7.25 7.49
C LEU A 89 -28.35 6.90 8.74
N GLU A 90 -28.92 5.69 8.79
CA GLU A 90 -29.68 5.21 9.95
C GLU A 90 -28.83 5.17 11.22
N ALA A 91 -27.62 4.61 11.14
CA ALA A 91 -26.67 4.59 12.27
C ALA A 91 -26.22 6.00 12.70
N GLY A 92 -26.21 6.96 11.77
CA GLY A 92 -25.96 8.38 12.03
C GLY A 92 -27.19 9.17 12.50
N GLY A 93 -28.35 8.52 12.66
CA GLY A 93 -29.60 9.18 13.04
C GLY A 93 -30.16 10.12 11.97
N ARG A 94 -29.84 9.88 10.69
CA ARG A 94 -30.28 10.67 9.53
C ARG A 94 -31.24 9.90 8.64
N THR A 95 -31.99 10.66 7.84
CA THR A 95 -32.75 10.14 6.70
C THR A 95 -32.20 10.70 5.40
N TRP A 96 -32.67 10.22 4.25
CA TRP A 96 -32.33 10.81 2.95
C TRP A 96 -32.73 12.28 2.80
N ALA A 97 -33.77 12.74 3.51
CA ALA A 97 -34.19 14.13 3.48
C ALA A 97 -33.11 15.08 4.06
N ASP A 98 -32.34 14.59 5.03
CA ASP A 98 -31.30 15.34 5.76
C ASP A 98 -29.89 14.80 5.46
N ALA A 99 -29.76 13.97 4.43
CA ALA A 99 -28.48 13.39 4.06
C ALA A 99 -27.55 14.49 3.52
N PRO A 100 -26.23 14.41 3.77
CA PRO A 100 -25.27 15.43 3.34
C PRO A 100 -25.38 15.78 1.85
N ARG A 101 -25.12 17.03 1.45
CA ARG A 101 -25.14 17.38 0.01
C ARG A 101 -23.87 16.96 -0.71
N GLU A 102 -22.74 17.03 -0.01
CA GLU A 102 -21.46 16.56 -0.52
C GLU A 102 -21.43 15.02 -0.53
N ARG A 103 -21.15 14.47 -1.71
CA ARG A 103 -21.07 13.02 -1.97
C ARG A 103 -19.72 12.66 -2.56
N ALA A 104 -19.11 11.60 -2.04
CA ALA A 104 -17.88 11.05 -2.58
C ALA A 104 -18.04 9.56 -2.89
N LEU A 105 -17.62 9.18 -4.09
CA LEU A 105 -17.43 7.80 -4.52
C LEU A 105 -15.94 7.51 -4.60
N ILE A 106 -15.53 6.53 -3.84
CA ILE A 106 -14.20 5.96 -3.90
C ILE A 106 -14.38 4.49 -4.25
N THR A 107 -13.53 3.93 -5.11
CA THR A 107 -13.75 2.55 -5.56
C THR A 107 -12.47 1.85 -5.97
N SER A 108 -12.35 0.59 -5.58
CA SER A 108 -11.38 -0.36 -6.12
C SER A 108 -12.02 -1.37 -7.07
N ALA A 109 -13.36 -1.41 -7.14
CA ALA A 109 -14.09 -2.25 -8.08
C ALA A 109 -13.89 -1.74 -9.52
N GLY A 110 -13.20 -2.55 -10.34
CA GLY A 110 -12.97 -2.26 -11.75
C GLY A 110 -12.02 -1.10 -12.04
N SER A 111 -11.26 -0.61 -11.06
CA SER A 111 -10.44 0.60 -11.19
C SER A 111 -8.93 0.36 -11.14
N LEU A 112 -8.49 -0.91 -11.21
CA LEU A 112 -7.09 -1.29 -11.10
C LEU A 112 -6.48 -1.65 -12.48
N PRO A 113 -5.88 -0.69 -13.19
CA PRO A 113 -5.33 -0.92 -14.52
C PRO A 113 -4.01 -1.70 -14.45
N ARG A 114 -3.88 -2.66 -15.35
CA ARG A 114 -2.62 -3.36 -15.64
C ARG A 114 -1.86 -2.58 -16.69
N VAL A 115 -0.63 -2.19 -16.39
CA VAL A 115 0.19 -1.37 -17.28
C VAL A 115 1.46 -2.13 -17.67
N ALA A 116 1.66 -2.29 -18.97
CA ALA A 116 2.89 -2.82 -19.54
C ALA A 116 3.80 -1.68 -19.98
N VAL A 117 5.10 -1.80 -19.71
CA VAL A 117 6.13 -0.93 -20.29
C VAL A 117 6.89 -1.73 -21.34
N ILE A 118 6.96 -1.22 -22.56
CA ILE A 118 7.75 -1.78 -23.65
C ILE A 118 8.75 -0.71 -24.07
N ALA A 119 10.04 -1.02 -24.05
CA ALA A 119 11.09 -0.03 -24.27
C ALA A 119 12.24 -0.56 -25.12
N PRO A 120 13.00 0.31 -25.82
CA PRO A 120 14.07 -0.13 -26.72
C PRO A 120 15.36 -0.52 -26.01
N SER A 121 15.50 -0.14 -24.73
CA SER A 121 16.64 -0.49 -23.89
C SER A 121 16.22 -0.72 -22.43
N PRO A 122 17.05 -1.43 -21.62
CA PRO A 122 16.81 -1.57 -20.19
C PRO A 122 16.80 -0.24 -19.43
N GLU A 123 17.57 0.76 -19.88
CA GLU A 123 17.64 2.08 -19.26
C GLU A 123 16.31 2.84 -19.45
N ASP A 124 15.78 2.85 -20.67
CA ASP A 124 14.47 3.45 -20.97
C ASP A 124 13.33 2.77 -20.20
N ALA A 125 13.39 1.44 -20.10
CA ALA A 125 12.45 0.66 -19.29
C ALA A 125 12.53 1.07 -17.82
N ALA A 126 13.73 1.17 -17.25
CA ALA A 126 13.94 1.50 -15.85
C ALA A 126 13.42 2.92 -15.51
N VAL A 127 13.64 3.89 -16.40
CA VAL A 127 13.17 5.28 -16.25
C VAL A 127 11.64 5.34 -16.26
N ALA A 128 10.98 4.76 -17.27
CA ALA A 128 9.53 4.76 -17.35
C ALA A 128 8.89 4.00 -16.16
N THR A 129 9.49 2.87 -15.77
CA THR A 129 9.03 2.07 -14.63
C THR A 129 9.13 2.84 -13.32
N ALA A 130 10.26 3.53 -13.07
CA ALA A 130 10.48 4.30 -11.83
C ALA A 130 9.39 5.36 -11.58
N GLU A 131 8.95 6.05 -12.64
CA GLU A 131 7.87 7.02 -12.52
C GLU A 131 6.53 6.35 -12.29
N LEU A 132 6.20 5.31 -13.06
CA LEU A 132 4.91 4.63 -12.95
C LEU A 132 4.73 3.89 -11.63
N GLU A 133 5.82 3.51 -10.96
CA GLU A 133 5.82 3.00 -9.59
C GLU A 133 5.32 4.01 -8.56
N THR A 134 5.20 5.29 -8.92
CA THR A 134 4.56 6.30 -8.07
C THR A 134 3.02 6.28 -8.17
N LEU A 135 2.45 5.49 -9.09
CA LEU A 135 1.01 5.35 -9.24
C LEU A 135 0.49 4.03 -8.62
N PRO A 136 -0.77 4.02 -8.13
CA PRO A 136 -1.43 2.85 -7.57
C PRO A 136 -2.00 1.93 -8.68
N LEU A 137 -1.13 1.35 -9.49
CA LEU A 137 -1.47 0.48 -10.63
C LEU A 137 -0.76 -0.88 -10.55
N VAL A 138 -1.23 -1.86 -11.34
CA VAL A 138 -0.50 -3.14 -11.52
C VAL A 138 0.51 -2.95 -12.64
N LEU A 139 1.76 -2.64 -12.27
CA LEU A 139 2.85 -2.50 -13.23
C LEU A 139 3.46 -3.87 -13.52
N LEU A 140 3.36 -4.34 -14.76
CA LEU A 140 3.96 -5.58 -15.24
C LEU A 140 5.49 -5.44 -15.36
N ASP A 141 6.20 -6.57 -15.39
CA ASP A 141 7.63 -6.56 -15.68
C ASP A 141 7.86 -5.98 -17.08
N PRO A 142 8.83 -5.05 -17.26
CA PRO A 142 9.00 -4.36 -18.53
C PRO A 142 9.61 -5.28 -19.58
N MET A 143 9.17 -5.12 -20.83
CA MET A 143 9.75 -5.81 -21.99
C MET A 143 10.74 -4.91 -22.72
N VAL A 144 11.94 -5.42 -22.97
CA VAL A 144 12.96 -4.73 -23.78
C VAL A 144 12.91 -5.24 -25.22
N LEU A 145 12.91 -4.32 -26.18
CA LEU A 145 12.91 -4.61 -27.62
C LEU A 145 14.32 -4.85 -28.15
N ASP A 146 15.00 -5.87 -27.61
CA ASP A 146 16.30 -6.36 -28.08
C ASP A 146 16.23 -7.83 -28.51
N GLY A 147 17.00 -8.23 -29.53
CA GLY A 147 17.06 -9.62 -30.00
C GLY A 147 15.68 -10.26 -30.22
N ALA A 148 15.31 -11.21 -29.36
CA ALA A 148 14.03 -11.93 -29.38
C ALA A 148 12.80 -11.04 -29.11
N GLY A 149 12.96 -9.90 -28.41
CA GLY A 149 11.89 -8.94 -28.12
C GLY A 149 11.38 -8.17 -29.34
N LEU A 150 12.04 -8.30 -30.49
CA LEU A 150 11.54 -7.79 -31.78
C LEU A 150 10.62 -8.78 -32.52
N ASN A 151 10.53 -10.03 -32.05
CA ASN A 151 9.66 -11.03 -32.65
C ASN A 151 8.18 -10.73 -32.29
N PRO A 152 7.29 -10.53 -33.27
CA PRO A 152 5.86 -10.31 -33.04
C PRO A 152 5.19 -11.38 -32.16
N ASP A 153 5.61 -12.65 -32.25
CA ASP A 153 5.05 -13.74 -31.44
C ASP A 153 5.41 -13.58 -29.96
N VAL A 154 6.63 -13.09 -29.67
CA VAL A 154 7.08 -12.83 -28.29
C VAL A 154 6.33 -11.63 -27.70
N ILE A 155 6.16 -10.58 -28.49
CA ILE A 155 5.35 -9.40 -28.11
C ILE A 155 3.90 -9.84 -27.85
N GLY A 156 3.32 -10.65 -28.74
CA GLY A 156 1.98 -11.22 -28.58
C GLY A 156 1.85 -12.03 -27.29
N ALA A 157 2.75 -12.98 -27.04
CA ALA A 157 2.73 -13.80 -25.82
C ALA A 157 2.88 -12.97 -24.54
N PHE A 158 3.73 -11.93 -24.54
CA PHE A 158 3.86 -10.99 -23.43
C PHE A 158 2.56 -10.23 -23.17
N LEU A 159 1.94 -9.70 -24.23
CA LEU A 159 0.67 -8.99 -24.12
C LEU A 159 -0.46 -9.92 -23.66
N GLU A 160 -0.59 -11.13 -24.22
CA GLU A 160 -1.59 -12.12 -23.83
C GLU A 160 -1.46 -12.55 -22.36
N SER A 161 -0.27 -12.97 -21.95
CA SER A 161 -0.02 -13.39 -20.56
C SER A 161 -0.19 -12.25 -19.56
N GLY A 162 0.22 -11.04 -19.93
CA GLY A 162 0.10 -9.85 -19.10
C GLY A 162 -1.31 -9.29 -19.03
N SER A 163 -2.11 -9.45 -20.10
CA SER A 163 -3.42 -8.84 -20.30
C SER A 163 -3.47 -7.36 -19.87
N PRO A 164 -2.57 -6.48 -20.38
CA PRO A 164 -2.54 -5.10 -19.96
C PRO A 164 -3.78 -4.32 -20.42
N ASP A 165 -4.23 -3.36 -19.61
CA ASP A 165 -5.21 -2.35 -19.99
C ASP A 165 -4.55 -1.19 -20.76
N ILE A 166 -3.29 -0.89 -20.41
CA ILE A 166 -2.49 0.19 -20.98
C ILE A 166 -1.11 -0.37 -21.36
N VAL A 167 -0.65 -0.06 -22.57
CA VAL A 167 0.72 -0.31 -23.01
C VAL A 167 1.42 1.04 -23.15
N VAL A 168 2.49 1.24 -22.39
CA VAL A 168 3.40 2.38 -22.55
C VAL A 168 4.56 1.93 -23.43
N LEU A 169 4.61 2.46 -24.65
CA LEU A 169 5.66 2.18 -25.60
C LEU A 169 6.63 3.36 -25.65
N MET A 170 7.83 3.14 -25.13
CA MET A 170 8.94 4.07 -25.30
C MET A 170 9.49 3.90 -26.73
N SER A 171 9.57 4.99 -27.49
CA SER A 171 10.42 5.06 -28.67
C SER A 171 11.68 5.84 -28.32
N GLY A 172 12.85 5.27 -28.56
CA GLY A 172 14.11 5.96 -28.32
C GLY A 172 14.32 7.17 -29.24
N SER A 173 15.48 7.81 -29.12
CA SER A 173 15.89 8.94 -29.96
C SER A 173 16.61 8.52 -31.25
N ARG A 174 16.63 7.21 -31.60
CA ARG A 174 17.42 6.65 -32.70
C ARG A 174 16.56 6.30 -33.92
N GLY A 175 17.16 6.35 -35.11
CA GLY A 175 16.43 6.33 -36.40
C GLY A 175 15.60 5.08 -36.74
N LEU A 176 15.76 3.95 -36.03
CA LEU A 176 15.02 2.69 -36.26
C LEU A 176 13.82 2.49 -35.31
N ASP A 177 13.53 3.45 -34.43
CA ASP A 177 12.52 3.27 -33.37
C ASP A 177 11.07 3.27 -33.91
N HIS A 178 10.83 3.77 -35.13
CA HIS A 178 9.50 3.76 -35.79
C HIS A 178 9.04 2.37 -36.22
N GLU A 179 9.94 1.57 -36.79
CA GLU A 179 9.58 0.21 -37.23
C GLU A 179 9.25 -0.68 -36.04
N ARG A 180 9.97 -0.47 -34.93
CA ARG A 180 9.71 -1.14 -33.65
C ARG A 180 8.38 -0.70 -33.04
N ALA A 181 8.11 0.60 -33.06
CA ALA A 181 6.85 1.15 -32.59
C ALA A 181 5.66 0.63 -33.42
N ARG A 182 5.84 0.56 -34.74
CA ARG A 182 4.88 -0.03 -35.67
C ARG A 182 4.61 -1.49 -35.35
N ALA A 183 5.65 -2.30 -35.16
CA ALA A 183 5.51 -3.72 -34.88
C ALA A 183 4.69 -3.96 -33.60
N VAL A 184 4.97 -3.21 -32.52
CA VAL A 184 4.18 -3.29 -31.28
C VAL A 184 2.74 -2.84 -31.51
N ALA A 185 2.51 -1.72 -32.20
CA ALA A 185 1.16 -1.24 -32.50
C ALA A 185 0.36 -2.23 -33.37
N GLU A 186 1.02 -2.87 -34.33
CA GLU A 186 0.47 -3.92 -35.18
C GLU A 186 0.12 -5.17 -34.35
N SER A 187 1.00 -5.64 -33.47
CA SER A 187 0.72 -6.74 -32.53
C SER A 187 -0.46 -6.43 -31.60
N VAL A 188 -0.55 -5.19 -31.10
CA VAL A 188 -1.67 -4.75 -30.26
C VAL A 188 -2.99 -4.70 -31.07
N GLY A 189 -2.94 -4.23 -32.32
CA GLY A 189 -4.12 -4.07 -33.18
C GLY A 189 -4.62 -5.36 -33.85
N LEU A 190 -3.73 -6.28 -34.22
CA LEU A 190 -4.06 -7.53 -34.91
C LEU A 190 -4.72 -8.59 -34.02
N GLY A 191 -4.74 -8.38 -32.71
CA GLY A 191 -5.68 -9.04 -31.82
C GLY A 191 -5.03 -9.76 -30.66
N MET A 192 -5.44 -9.35 -29.47
CA MET A 192 -5.53 -10.21 -28.30
C MET A 192 -6.94 -10.85 -28.30
N ALA A 193 -7.08 -12.10 -27.88
CA ALA A 193 -8.39 -12.70 -27.64
C ALA A 193 -9.08 -12.02 -26.43
N GLY A 194 -9.82 -10.93 -26.66
CA GLY A 194 -10.61 -10.28 -25.61
C GLY A 194 -10.74 -8.76 -25.77
N THR A 195 -9.72 -8.01 -25.34
CA THR A 195 -9.72 -6.54 -25.32
C THR A 195 -8.39 -5.96 -25.78
N VAL A 196 -8.45 -4.97 -26.67
CA VAL A 196 -7.27 -4.26 -27.19
C VAL A 196 -6.82 -3.20 -26.16
N PRO A 197 -5.58 -3.23 -25.64
CA PRO A 197 -5.09 -2.23 -24.68
C PRO A 197 -5.09 -0.81 -25.26
N TYR A 198 -5.10 0.18 -24.37
CA TYR A 198 -4.86 1.58 -24.75
C TYR A 198 -3.35 1.83 -24.90
N LEU A 199 -2.93 2.41 -26.01
CA LEU A 199 -1.52 2.57 -26.34
C LEU A 199 -1.03 4.00 -26.04
N ILE A 200 -0.10 4.17 -25.11
CA ILE A 200 0.59 5.43 -24.86
C ILE A 200 1.97 5.35 -25.51
N LEU A 201 2.19 6.10 -26.58
CA LEU A 201 3.50 6.20 -27.22
C LEU A 201 4.25 7.41 -26.69
N ALA A 202 5.40 7.15 -26.08
CA ALA A 202 6.31 8.15 -25.57
C ALA A 202 7.49 8.27 -26.54
N GLY A 203 7.51 9.32 -27.38
CA GLY A 203 8.45 9.41 -28.50
C GLY A 203 8.74 10.81 -29.01
N ASP A 204 9.60 10.93 -30.03
CA ASP A 204 9.99 12.24 -30.58
C ASP A 204 8.80 12.97 -31.22
N ILE A 205 8.50 14.15 -30.68
CA ILE A 205 7.41 15.03 -31.12
C ILE A 205 7.47 15.40 -32.60
N ARG A 206 8.67 15.43 -33.20
CA ARG A 206 8.87 15.80 -34.62
C ARG A 206 8.26 14.80 -35.60
N GLN A 207 7.95 13.60 -35.12
CA GLN A 207 7.48 12.48 -35.94
C GLN A 207 6.06 12.06 -35.57
N PHE A 208 5.37 12.84 -34.73
CA PHE A 208 4.03 12.54 -34.26
C PHE A 208 3.01 12.41 -35.38
N ASP A 209 3.04 13.25 -36.40
CA ASP A 209 2.04 13.21 -37.47
C ASP A 209 2.13 11.90 -38.29
N SER A 210 3.35 11.49 -38.67
CA SER A 210 3.59 10.24 -39.39
C SER A 210 3.27 9.01 -38.54
N LEU A 211 3.62 9.04 -37.25
CA LEU A 211 3.40 7.93 -36.33
C LEU A 211 1.93 7.79 -35.95
N LYS A 212 1.25 8.92 -35.75
CA LYS A 212 -0.19 8.98 -35.50
C LYS A 212 -0.96 8.36 -36.67
N LEU A 213 -0.69 8.82 -37.89
CA LEU A 213 -1.39 8.33 -39.09
C LEU A 213 -1.19 6.81 -39.26
N MET A 214 0.02 6.32 -38.98
CA MET A 214 0.33 4.90 -39.03
C MET A 214 -0.44 4.10 -37.96
N ILE A 215 -0.46 4.57 -36.71
CA ILE A 215 -1.09 3.87 -35.59
C ILE A 215 -2.62 3.95 -35.65
N ASP A 216 -3.19 5.06 -36.13
CA ASP A 216 -4.64 5.20 -36.36
C ASP A 216 -5.19 4.07 -37.25
N ASN A 217 -4.39 3.56 -38.20
CA ASN A 217 -4.80 2.43 -39.05
C ASN A 217 -5.00 1.12 -38.28
N TYR A 218 -4.30 0.93 -37.16
CA TYR A 218 -4.36 -0.28 -36.34
C TYR A 218 -5.20 -0.09 -35.08
N LEU A 219 -5.17 1.11 -34.48
CA LEU A 219 -5.73 1.44 -33.17
C LEU A 219 -6.47 2.79 -33.21
N PRO A 220 -7.53 2.94 -34.01
CA PRO A 220 -8.24 4.21 -34.17
C PRO A 220 -8.83 4.66 -32.83
N GLY A 221 -8.42 5.85 -32.37
CA GLY A 221 -8.90 6.44 -31.11
C GLY A 221 -8.49 5.70 -29.83
N ARG A 222 -7.62 4.69 -29.92
CA ARG A 222 -7.13 3.90 -28.76
C ARG A 222 -5.65 4.13 -28.47
N HIS A 223 -5.18 5.35 -28.74
CA HIS A 223 -3.80 5.71 -28.44
C HIS A 223 -3.65 7.18 -28.07
N GLN A 224 -2.55 7.48 -27.37
CA GLN A 224 -2.11 8.82 -27.08
C GLN A 224 -0.60 8.96 -27.34
N LEU A 225 -0.21 10.05 -27.98
CA LEU A 225 1.19 10.45 -28.10
C LEU A 225 1.59 11.37 -26.93
N THR A 226 2.78 11.15 -26.37
CA THR A 226 3.38 11.97 -25.32
C THR A 226 4.89 12.07 -25.52
N ARG A 227 5.53 13.02 -24.82
CA ARG A 227 7.00 13.16 -24.86
C ARG A 227 7.67 11.95 -24.20
N PRO A 228 8.90 11.58 -24.61
CA PRO A 228 9.64 10.47 -24.02
C PRO A 228 10.31 10.89 -22.70
N GLU A 229 9.59 11.66 -21.90
CA GLU A 229 10.05 12.22 -20.64
C GLU A 229 9.26 11.57 -19.48
N PRO A 230 9.92 11.32 -18.34
CA PRO A 230 9.32 10.78 -17.11
C PRO A 230 7.93 11.37 -16.77
N GLN A 231 7.88 12.68 -16.58
CA GLN A 231 6.68 13.37 -16.10
C GLN A 231 5.52 13.36 -17.11
N PRO A 232 5.73 13.61 -18.42
CA PRO A 232 4.69 13.44 -19.44
C PRO A 232 4.13 12.02 -19.56
N ILE A 233 4.93 10.98 -19.34
CA ILE A 233 4.45 9.58 -19.34
C ILE A 233 3.54 9.35 -18.14
N LEU A 234 4.00 9.73 -16.94
CA LEU A 234 3.25 9.64 -15.70
C LEU A 234 1.87 10.34 -15.82
N GLN A 235 1.85 11.55 -16.37
CA GLN A 235 0.63 12.33 -16.59
C GLN A 235 -0.30 11.67 -17.60
N ALA A 236 0.23 11.11 -18.70
CA ALA A 236 -0.56 10.43 -19.72
C ALA A 236 -1.23 9.18 -19.14
N VAL A 237 -0.48 8.34 -18.42
CA VAL A 237 -1.01 7.17 -17.73
C VAL A 237 -2.04 7.59 -16.69
N GLY A 238 -1.69 8.50 -15.78
CA GLY A 238 -2.59 8.96 -14.71
C GLY A 238 -3.93 9.49 -15.25
N ARG A 239 -3.92 10.30 -16.31
CA ARG A 239 -5.15 10.75 -16.98
C ARG A 239 -5.96 9.57 -17.51
N ARG A 240 -5.32 8.62 -18.20
CA ARG A 240 -6.03 7.47 -18.78
C ARG A 240 -6.69 6.60 -17.70
N ILE A 241 -6.03 6.43 -16.55
CA ILE A 241 -6.60 5.71 -15.40
C ILE A 241 -7.88 6.42 -14.93
N MET A 242 -7.81 7.74 -14.73
CA MET A 242 -8.97 8.54 -14.31
C MET A 242 -10.09 8.51 -15.34
N GLU A 243 -9.81 8.70 -16.63
CA GLU A 243 -10.80 8.59 -17.70
C GLU A 243 -11.50 7.23 -17.70
N SER A 244 -10.74 6.15 -17.56
CA SER A 244 -11.28 4.79 -17.52
C SER A 244 -12.18 4.58 -16.29
N LEU A 245 -11.80 5.15 -15.15
CA LEU A 245 -12.62 5.13 -13.94
C LEU A 245 -13.93 5.90 -14.14
N TYR A 246 -13.87 7.13 -14.67
CA TYR A 246 -15.05 7.94 -14.95
C TYR A 246 -15.98 7.28 -15.99
N GLN A 247 -15.43 6.65 -17.03
CA GLN A 247 -16.20 5.92 -18.03
C GLN A 247 -16.95 4.74 -17.42
N ARG A 248 -16.32 3.98 -16.52
CA ARG A 248 -16.96 2.86 -15.83
C ARG A 248 -18.13 3.30 -14.94
N TRP A 249 -17.99 4.45 -14.30
CA TRP A 249 -19.02 5.03 -13.43
C TRP A 249 -19.86 6.11 -14.14
N SER A 250 -19.90 6.07 -15.48
CA SER A 250 -20.68 7.03 -16.27
C SER A 250 -22.17 6.70 -16.28
N ASP A 251 -22.54 5.42 -16.13
CA ASP A 251 -23.93 4.98 -16.13
C ASP A 251 -24.69 5.65 -14.97
N PRO A 252 -25.70 6.49 -15.26
CA PRO A 252 -26.53 7.12 -14.25
C PRO A 252 -27.22 6.14 -13.30
N VAL A 253 -27.51 4.91 -13.75
CA VAL A 253 -28.21 3.89 -12.96
C VAL A 253 -27.34 3.41 -11.80
N ASP A 254 -26.05 3.17 -12.04
CA ASP A 254 -25.13 2.66 -11.02
C ASP A 254 -24.82 3.72 -9.95
N ARG A 255 -24.84 5.00 -10.33
CA ARG A 255 -24.59 6.13 -9.41
C ARG A 255 -25.85 6.78 -8.85
N GLU A 256 -27.04 6.31 -9.22
CA GLU A 256 -28.33 6.88 -8.77
C GLU A 256 -28.41 7.06 -7.24
N PRO A 257 -27.99 6.09 -6.40
CA PRO A 257 -27.99 6.25 -4.95
C PRO A 257 -27.06 7.37 -4.42
N LEU A 258 -26.11 7.83 -5.23
CA LEU A 258 -25.14 8.88 -4.91
C LEU A 258 -25.47 10.22 -5.57
N THR A 259 -26.54 10.29 -6.36
CA THR A 259 -26.94 11.54 -7.01
C THR A 259 -27.38 12.57 -5.96
N SER A 260 -26.75 13.74 -5.99
CA SER A 260 -27.09 14.88 -5.14
C SER A 260 -27.75 15.97 -5.99
N PRO A 261 -28.77 16.69 -5.50
CA PRO A 261 -29.42 17.78 -6.23
C PRO A 261 -28.46 18.89 -6.70
N SER A 262 -27.30 19.05 -6.07
CA SER A 262 -26.26 20.03 -6.42
C SER A 262 -25.30 19.56 -7.52
N GLY A 263 -25.42 18.32 -8.02
CA GLY A 263 -24.78 17.85 -9.25
C GLY A 263 -23.29 17.50 -9.20
N GLY A 264 -22.63 17.62 -8.05
CA GLY A 264 -21.21 17.26 -7.88
C GLY A 264 -21.04 15.89 -7.22
N MET A 265 -20.36 14.95 -7.90
CA MET A 265 -19.90 13.70 -7.31
C MET A 265 -18.40 13.54 -7.56
N ILE A 266 -17.67 13.32 -6.49
CA ILE A 266 -16.24 13.05 -6.51
C ILE A 266 -16.06 11.57 -6.83
N ILE A 267 -15.30 11.21 -7.88
CA ILE A 267 -14.97 9.82 -8.19
C ILE A 267 -13.46 9.63 -8.15
N HIS A 268 -12.96 8.78 -7.26
CA HIS A 268 -11.55 8.42 -7.17
C HIS A 268 -11.32 6.92 -6.93
N SER A 269 -10.10 6.47 -7.20
CA SER A 269 -9.66 5.11 -6.86
C SER A 269 -9.37 5.00 -5.36
N SER A 270 -9.83 3.92 -4.71
CA SER A 270 -9.54 3.67 -3.29
C SER A 270 -8.05 3.46 -3.06
N LEU A 271 -7.37 2.83 -4.03
CA LEU A 271 -5.92 2.63 -4.00
C LEU A 271 -5.17 3.96 -4.11
N HIS A 272 -5.66 4.88 -4.92
CA HIS A 272 -5.12 6.24 -4.96
C HIS A 272 -5.33 6.98 -3.66
N GLY A 273 -6.51 6.84 -3.03
CA GLY A 273 -6.77 7.37 -1.70
C GLY A 273 -5.77 6.84 -0.66
N ILE A 274 -5.56 5.52 -0.59
CA ILE A 274 -4.60 4.92 0.37
C ILE A 274 -3.17 5.43 0.11
N PHE A 275 -2.77 5.48 -1.17
CA PHE A 275 -1.49 6.03 -1.61
C PHE A 275 -1.30 7.47 -1.11
N VAL A 276 -2.26 8.37 -1.40
CA VAL A 276 -2.18 9.77 -1.00
C VAL A 276 -2.20 9.92 0.52
N ALA A 277 -3.02 9.13 1.22
CA ALA A 277 -3.08 9.17 2.69
C ALA A 277 -1.72 8.84 3.32
N ALA A 278 -1.06 7.75 2.88
CA ALA A 278 0.25 7.37 3.39
C ALA A 278 1.31 8.45 3.12
N ARG A 279 1.29 9.05 1.91
CA ARG A 279 2.16 10.17 1.58
C ARG A 279 1.90 11.38 2.48
N ASN A 280 0.64 11.77 2.66
CA ASN A 280 0.28 12.93 3.46
C ASN A 280 0.72 12.76 4.92
N VAL A 281 0.58 11.56 5.48
CA VAL A 281 1.09 11.24 6.83
C VAL A 281 2.62 11.38 6.86
N ALA A 282 3.32 10.82 5.88
CA ALA A 282 4.77 10.91 5.78
C ALA A 282 5.24 12.38 5.70
N ASP A 283 4.61 13.18 4.85
CA ASP A 283 4.93 14.60 4.63
C ASP A 283 4.58 15.46 5.86
N ARG A 284 3.47 15.17 6.53
CA ARG A 284 2.99 15.94 7.68
C ARG A 284 3.88 15.79 8.92
N TYR A 285 4.30 14.56 9.21
CA TYR A 285 5.13 14.27 10.38
C TYR A 285 6.62 14.25 10.05
N ASP A 286 6.99 14.37 8.77
CA ASP A 286 8.34 14.22 8.24
C ASP A 286 9.03 12.93 8.71
N VAL A 287 8.32 11.81 8.53
CA VAL A 287 8.76 10.47 8.95
C VAL A 287 8.76 9.50 7.78
N ASP A 288 9.55 8.44 7.86
CA ASP A 288 9.54 7.37 6.87
C ASP A 288 8.34 6.44 7.10
N VAL A 289 7.50 6.26 6.08
CA VAL A 289 6.25 5.49 6.17
C VAL A 289 6.31 4.26 5.27
N LEU A 290 5.99 3.10 5.83
CA LEU A 290 5.63 1.90 5.09
C LEU A 290 4.14 1.61 5.33
N ALA A 291 3.34 1.60 4.28
CA ALA A 291 1.92 1.25 4.33
C ALA A 291 1.68 -0.07 3.59
N VAL A 292 0.97 -1.01 4.23
CA VAL A 292 0.57 -2.29 3.63
C VAL A 292 -0.94 -2.41 3.71
N HIS A 293 -1.57 -2.56 2.55
CA HIS A 293 -3.00 -2.77 2.43
C HIS A 293 -3.30 -4.18 1.91
N SER A 294 -3.98 -5.00 2.71
CA SER A 294 -4.40 -6.34 2.33
C SER A 294 -5.91 -6.39 2.13
N GLY A 295 -6.32 -6.24 0.87
CA GLY A 295 -7.71 -6.29 0.42
C GLY A 295 -8.12 -7.69 -0.02
N ALA A 296 -9.40 -7.87 -0.34
CA ALA A 296 -9.92 -9.18 -0.75
C ALA A 296 -9.34 -9.64 -2.11
N THR A 297 -9.21 -8.70 -3.07
CA THR A 297 -8.74 -9.00 -4.43
C THR A 297 -7.29 -8.67 -4.68
N TYR A 298 -6.77 -7.65 -3.99
CA TYR A 298 -5.40 -7.20 -4.18
C TYR A 298 -4.70 -6.98 -2.84
N THR A 299 -3.38 -7.04 -2.87
CA THR A 299 -2.50 -6.57 -1.80
C THR A 299 -1.62 -5.45 -2.36
N MET A 300 -1.47 -4.37 -1.61
CA MET A 300 -0.67 -3.20 -1.99
C MET A 300 0.34 -2.89 -0.89
N ALA A 301 1.53 -2.46 -1.29
CA ALA A 301 2.51 -1.86 -0.41
C ALA A 301 3.01 -0.54 -0.99
N SER A 302 3.23 0.43 -0.11
CA SER A 302 3.73 1.77 -0.43
C SER A 302 4.78 2.16 0.58
N THR A 303 5.95 2.62 0.10
CA THR A 303 6.97 3.19 0.98
C THR A 303 7.27 4.63 0.59
N TYR A 304 7.49 5.48 1.58
CA TYR A 304 7.88 6.88 1.42
C TYR A 304 9.02 7.20 2.35
N THR A 305 10.20 7.44 1.78
CA THR A 305 11.43 7.59 2.54
C THR A 305 12.19 8.86 2.21
N GLY A 306 12.85 9.46 3.19
CA GLY A 306 13.64 10.67 3.05
C GLY A 306 12.85 11.94 3.40
N MET A 307 13.55 13.08 3.42
CA MET A 307 12.98 14.36 3.85
C MET A 307 11.93 14.88 2.86
N LEU A 308 10.97 15.68 3.36
CA LEU A 308 9.86 16.28 2.60
C LEU A 308 10.17 16.70 1.13
N ASN A 309 11.28 17.39 0.86
CA ASN A 309 11.62 17.90 -0.49
C ASN A 309 12.40 16.93 -1.39
N ALA A 310 12.76 15.76 -0.88
CA ALA A 310 13.49 14.71 -1.60
C ALA A 310 12.87 13.33 -1.35
N ARG A 311 11.62 13.29 -0.89
CA ARG A 311 10.93 12.07 -0.47
C ARG A 311 10.70 11.18 -1.68
N ARG A 312 11.23 9.96 -1.61
CA ARG A 312 11.06 8.93 -2.64
C ARG A 312 9.87 8.06 -2.28
N GLY A 313 8.88 8.00 -3.17
CA GLY A 313 7.72 7.10 -3.08
C GLY A 313 7.85 5.92 -4.04
N VAL A 314 7.61 4.70 -3.56
CA VAL A 314 7.54 3.49 -4.40
C VAL A 314 6.32 2.68 -4.02
N ASN A 315 5.55 2.24 -5.03
CA ASN A 315 4.34 1.46 -4.84
C ASN A 315 4.39 0.14 -5.61
N VAL A 316 3.76 -0.86 -5.01
CA VAL A 316 3.46 -2.15 -5.64
C VAL A 316 2.02 -2.50 -5.34
N VAL A 317 1.25 -2.78 -6.40
CA VAL A 317 -0.07 -3.40 -6.29
C VAL A 317 -0.02 -4.78 -6.93
N ARG A 318 -0.58 -5.76 -6.23
CA ARG A 318 -0.66 -7.17 -6.61
C ARG A 318 -2.11 -7.61 -6.60
N ASP A 319 -2.71 -7.75 -7.78
CA ASP A 319 -4.08 -8.21 -7.99
C ASP A 319 -4.23 -9.74 -8.00
N ASP A 320 -3.12 -10.44 -7.92
CA ASP A 320 -3.01 -11.90 -7.90
C ASP A 320 -2.82 -12.49 -6.50
N VAL A 321 -2.57 -11.67 -5.47
CA VAL A 321 -2.34 -12.13 -4.08
C VAL A 321 -3.28 -11.47 -3.06
N GLY A 322 -4.47 -11.06 -3.48
CA GLY A 322 -5.52 -10.63 -2.56
C GLY A 322 -5.87 -11.69 -1.50
N ALA A 323 -6.24 -11.24 -0.32
CA ALA A 323 -6.50 -12.08 0.85
C ALA A 323 -7.65 -13.08 0.68
N ALA A 324 -8.52 -12.90 -0.32
CA ALA A 324 -9.60 -13.84 -0.64
C ALA A 324 -9.42 -14.45 -2.04
N THR A 325 -9.48 -13.63 -3.10
CA THR A 325 -9.50 -14.16 -4.48
C THR A 325 -8.11 -14.52 -5.01
N GLY A 326 -7.04 -14.03 -4.39
CA GLY A 326 -5.65 -14.27 -4.81
C GLY A 326 -5.00 -15.52 -4.21
N ARG A 327 -5.67 -16.24 -3.29
CA ARG A 327 -5.03 -17.34 -2.55
C ARG A 327 -4.52 -18.48 -3.44
N LEU A 328 -5.21 -18.79 -4.53
CA LEU A 328 -4.76 -19.84 -5.46
C LEU A 328 -3.51 -19.45 -6.24
N ALA A 329 -3.45 -18.21 -6.72
CA ALA A 329 -2.29 -17.70 -7.43
C ALA A 329 -1.10 -17.56 -6.46
N LEU A 330 -1.33 -17.07 -5.25
CA LEU A 330 -0.32 -17.05 -4.18
C LEU A 330 0.19 -18.47 -3.87
N LEU A 331 -0.69 -19.45 -3.65
CA LEU A 331 -0.28 -20.83 -3.36
C LEU A 331 0.56 -21.44 -4.50
N ARG A 332 0.26 -21.10 -5.75
CA ARG A 332 1.07 -21.51 -6.91
C ARG A 332 2.43 -20.80 -6.96
N GLU A 333 2.50 -19.54 -6.56
CA GLU A 333 3.73 -18.74 -6.57
C GLU A 333 4.69 -19.15 -5.44
N VAL A 334 4.20 -19.26 -4.20
CA VAL A 334 5.05 -19.48 -3.01
C VAL A 334 5.09 -20.93 -2.53
N GLY A 335 4.17 -21.77 -2.98
CA GLY A 335 4.04 -23.16 -2.55
C GLY A 335 3.37 -23.33 -1.17
N ALA A 336 2.93 -24.55 -0.88
CA ALA A 336 2.21 -24.87 0.36
C ALA A 336 3.06 -24.69 1.63
N SER A 337 4.36 -24.96 1.57
CA SER A 337 5.28 -24.83 2.70
C SER A 337 5.43 -23.39 3.20
N ALA A 338 5.38 -22.41 2.30
CA ALA A 338 5.43 -20.99 2.65
C ALA A 338 4.16 -20.55 3.42
N ILE A 339 3.01 -21.18 3.16
CA ILE A 339 1.78 -20.94 3.92
C ILE A 339 1.80 -21.72 5.25
N SER A 340 2.06 -23.03 5.20
CA SER A 340 1.93 -23.92 6.38
C SER A 340 2.96 -23.63 7.47
N ARG A 341 4.09 -22.98 7.15
CA ARG A 341 5.09 -22.56 8.15
C ARG A 341 4.54 -21.62 9.23
N TRP A 342 3.41 -20.94 8.99
CA TRP A 342 2.76 -20.04 9.94
C TRP A 342 1.69 -20.71 10.80
N LEU A 343 1.45 -22.00 10.62
CA LEU A 343 0.40 -22.73 11.30
C LEU A 343 0.98 -23.52 12.47
N PRO A 344 0.36 -23.47 13.66
CA PRO A 344 0.82 -24.21 14.83
C PRO A 344 0.35 -25.68 14.79
N PHE A 345 -0.06 -26.20 13.63
CA PHE A 345 -0.64 -27.53 13.46
C PHE A 345 -0.35 -28.06 12.06
N ASP A 346 -0.52 -29.36 11.90
CA ASP A 346 -0.40 -30.01 10.60
C ASP A 346 -1.59 -29.73 9.70
N ILE A 347 -1.27 -29.47 8.43
CA ILE A 347 -2.22 -29.31 7.34
C ILE A 347 -1.57 -29.88 6.07
N ASP A 348 -2.35 -30.61 5.28
CA ASP A 348 -1.85 -31.10 3.99
C ASP A 348 -2.14 -30.09 2.86
N ASP A 349 -1.46 -30.28 1.72
CA ASP A 349 -1.58 -29.42 0.55
C ASP A 349 -3.01 -29.40 -0.02
N ALA A 350 -3.74 -30.52 0.08
CA ALA A 350 -5.10 -30.63 -0.42
C ALA A 350 -6.09 -29.80 0.41
N GLN A 351 -5.89 -29.74 1.72
CA GLN A 351 -6.62 -28.89 2.65
C GLN A 351 -6.32 -27.42 2.37
N LEU A 352 -5.06 -27.01 2.22
CA LEU A 352 -4.70 -25.64 1.84
C LEU A 352 -5.33 -25.22 0.51
N LEU A 353 -5.28 -26.10 -0.49
CA LEU A 353 -5.90 -25.89 -1.79
C LEU A 353 -7.44 -25.76 -1.67
N ALA A 354 -8.08 -26.58 -0.84
CA ALA A 354 -9.52 -26.48 -0.58
C ALA A 354 -9.89 -25.14 0.08
N HIS A 355 -9.11 -24.68 1.07
CA HIS A 355 -9.28 -23.36 1.69
C HIS A 355 -9.11 -22.22 0.66
N ALA A 356 -8.10 -22.30 -0.20
CA ALA A 356 -7.87 -21.30 -1.25
C ALA A 356 -9.02 -21.26 -2.29
N ARG A 357 -9.55 -22.43 -2.71
CA ARG A 357 -10.72 -22.51 -3.60
C ARG A 357 -11.98 -21.96 -2.94
N GLN A 358 -12.23 -22.29 -1.67
CA GLN A 358 -13.39 -21.79 -0.93
C GLN A 358 -13.37 -20.27 -0.81
N ALA A 359 -12.20 -19.68 -0.53
CA ALA A 359 -12.03 -18.23 -0.42
C ALA A 359 -12.33 -17.51 -1.74
N GLN A 360 -12.04 -18.13 -2.89
CA GLN A 360 -12.39 -17.56 -4.19
C GLN A 360 -13.90 -17.63 -4.49
N MET A 361 -14.57 -18.72 -4.08
CA MET A 361 -16.01 -18.89 -4.30
C MET A 361 -16.87 -18.10 -3.31
N THR A 362 -16.36 -17.86 -2.11
CA THR A 362 -17.08 -17.16 -1.03
C THR A 362 -16.20 -16.10 -0.37
N PRO A 363 -15.73 -15.08 -1.12
CA PRO A 363 -14.78 -14.10 -0.61
C PRO A 363 -15.31 -13.20 0.53
N TRP A 364 -16.63 -13.19 0.77
CA TRP A 364 -17.29 -12.50 1.89
C TRP A 364 -17.36 -13.32 3.19
N ARG A 365 -16.99 -14.61 3.14
CA ARG A 365 -17.05 -15.51 4.30
C ARG A 365 -16.06 -15.05 5.37
N VAL A 366 -16.53 -15.04 6.62
CA VAL A 366 -15.67 -14.87 7.80
C VAL A 366 -15.28 -16.23 8.38
N PRO A 367 -14.06 -16.38 8.93
CA PRO A 367 -13.67 -17.62 9.59
C PRO A 367 -14.55 -17.85 10.83
N VAL A 368 -15.08 -19.06 10.98
CA VAL A 368 -15.96 -19.44 12.10
C VAL A 368 -15.27 -20.30 13.16
N THR A 369 -14.02 -20.71 12.89
CA THR A 369 -13.15 -21.41 13.85
C THR A 369 -11.81 -20.72 13.95
N VAL A 370 -11.09 -20.91 15.06
CA VAL A 370 -9.71 -20.40 15.21
C VAL A 370 -8.77 -21.06 14.20
N ARG A 371 -9.03 -22.32 13.80
CA ARG A 371 -8.26 -23.01 12.76
C ARG A 371 -8.38 -22.31 11.41
N GLU A 372 -9.60 -21.98 10.99
CA GLU A 372 -9.84 -21.22 9.75
C GLU A 372 -9.19 -19.83 9.83
N LEU A 373 -9.31 -19.15 10.97
CA LEU A 373 -8.70 -17.84 11.19
C LEU A 373 -7.17 -17.89 11.05
N LEU A 374 -6.53 -18.92 11.61
CA LEU A 374 -5.08 -19.11 11.50
C LEU A 374 -4.64 -19.36 10.05
N ILE A 375 -5.42 -20.11 9.27
CA ILE A 375 -5.18 -20.32 7.84
C ILE A 375 -5.33 -19.01 7.08
N ASP A 376 -6.38 -18.23 7.35
CA ASP A 376 -6.59 -16.91 6.76
C ASP A 376 -5.41 -15.97 7.05
N HIS A 377 -4.93 -15.93 8.30
CA HIS A 377 -3.77 -15.14 8.67
C HIS A 377 -2.46 -15.66 8.04
N ALA A 378 -2.30 -16.96 7.82
CA ALA A 378 -1.14 -17.51 7.12
C ALA A 378 -1.10 -17.03 5.65
N PHE A 379 -2.23 -17.09 4.95
CA PHE A 379 -2.35 -16.51 3.60
C PHE A 379 -2.13 -14.99 3.61
N GLY A 380 -2.68 -14.28 4.59
CA GLY A 380 -2.51 -12.83 4.73
C GLY A 380 -1.04 -12.42 4.90
N ARG A 381 -0.29 -13.12 5.75
CA ARG A 381 1.16 -12.92 5.92
C ARG A 381 1.90 -13.09 4.60
N GLU A 382 1.69 -14.21 3.90
CA GLU A 382 2.40 -14.51 2.66
C GLU A 382 2.04 -13.57 1.51
N ALA A 383 0.78 -13.14 1.42
CA ALA A 383 0.35 -12.12 0.47
C ALA A 383 1.10 -10.79 0.67
N MET A 384 1.18 -10.34 1.93
CA MET A 384 1.91 -9.12 2.28
C MET A 384 3.42 -9.28 2.04
N ARG A 385 4.02 -10.41 2.45
CA ARG A 385 5.43 -10.71 2.20
C ARG A 385 5.78 -10.71 0.72
N ALA A 386 5.02 -11.43 -0.11
CA ALA A 386 5.26 -11.47 -1.55
C ALA A 386 5.13 -10.08 -2.21
N THR A 387 4.25 -9.23 -1.68
CA THR A 387 4.09 -7.84 -2.15
C THR A 387 5.27 -6.97 -1.72
N LEU A 388 5.70 -7.08 -0.46
CA LEU A 388 6.84 -6.34 0.08
C LEU A 388 8.18 -6.76 -0.54
N GLU A 389 8.37 -8.04 -0.85
CA GLU A 389 9.54 -8.52 -1.58
C GLU A 389 9.66 -7.88 -2.97
N ARG A 390 8.53 -7.75 -3.68
CA ARG A 390 8.49 -7.02 -4.96
C ARG A 390 8.74 -5.53 -4.77
N LEU A 391 8.23 -4.92 -3.71
CA LEU A 391 8.50 -3.51 -3.40
C LEU A 391 9.99 -3.29 -3.12
N GLY A 392 10.61 -4.16 -2.34
CA GLY A 392 12.03 -4.09 -2.05
C GLY A 392 12.90 -4.21 -3.30
N ARG A 393 12.56 -5.11 -4.23
CA ARG A 393 13.21 -5.19 -5.56
C ARG A 393 13.13 -3.87 -6.33
N ARG A 394 11.98 -3.17 -6.30
CA ARG A 394 11.81 -1.86 -6.96
C ARG A 394 12.56 -0.73 -6.26
N PHE A 395 12.80 -0.88 -4.96
CA PHE A 395 13.53 0.09 -4.18
C PHE A 395 15.05 0.06 -4.46
N GLU A 396 15.58 -1.08 -4.94
CA GLU A 396 17.02 -1.26 -5.19
C GLU A 396 17.59 -0.20 -6.17
N PRO A 397 18.77 0.39 -5.86
CA PRO A 397 19.41 1.38 -6.73
C PRO A 397 19.91 0.79 -8.05
N ASP A 398 20.46 -0.43 -8.02
CA ASP A 398 20.90 -1.15 -9.22
C ASP A 398 19.74 -1.97 -9.78
N ARG A 399 18.94 -1.32 -10.63
CA ARG A 399 17.80 -1.96 -11.32
C ARG A 399 18.25 -2.85 -12.48
N THR A 400 19.55 -3.03 -12.70
CA THR A 400 20.01 -3.98 -13.71
C THR A 400 19.68 -5.38 -13.20
N TRP A 401 18.78 -6.05 -13.92
CA TRP A 401 18.23 -7.40 -13.70
C TRP A 401 19.26 -8.53 -13.38
N ARG A 402 20.55 -8.23 -13.31
CA ARG A 402 21.67 -9.19 -13.19
C ARG A 402 22.30 -9.28 -11.79
N GLY A 403 21.88 -8.49 -10.80
CA GLY A 403 22.33 -8.58 -9.41
C GLY A 403 21.33 -9.31 -8.50
N GLY A 404 21.80 -10.19 -7.63
CA GLY A 404 20.93 -10.93 -6.70
C GLY A 404 20.15 -9.99 -5.77
N SER A 405 18.83 -9.93 -5.93
CA SER A 405 17.97 -9.02 -5.17
C SER A 405 18.04 -9.29 -3.67
N ARG A 406 18.22 -8.24 -2.86
CA ARG A 406 18.05 -8.30 -1.40
C ARG A 406 16.56 -8.30 -0.99
N GLY A 407 15.65 -8.04 -1.94
CA GLY A 407 14.21 -8.19 -1.75
C GLY A 407 13.72 -7.33 -0.59
N LEU A 408 13.05 -7.93 0.40
CA LEU A 408 12.55 -7.22 1.59
C LEU A 408 13.62 -6.36 2.29
N ALA A 409 14.87 -6.82 2.36
CA ALA A 409 15.96 -6.12 3.03
C ALA A 409 16.43 -4.83 2.30
N SER A 410 15.90 -4.57 1.10
CA SER A 410 16.14 -3.33 0.36
C SER A 410 15.22 -2.19 0.79
N ILE A 411 14.14 -2.48 1.52
CA ILE A 411 13.24 -1.46 2.06
C ILE A 411 13.92 -0.81 3.28
N PRO A 412 14.08 0.52 3.32
CA PRO A 412 14.58 1.19 4.52
C PRO A 412 13.67 0.96 5.73
N PRO A 413 14.21 0.87 6.96
CA PRO A 413 13.41 0.75 8.16
C PRO A 413 12.44 1.93 8.31
N PRO A 414 11.12 1.70 8.44
CA PRO A 414 10.15 2.76 8.59
C PRO A 414 10.07 3.27 10.03
N ASP A 415 9.83 4.57 10.19
CA ASP A 415 9.43 5.17 11.47
C ASP A 415 7.97 4.83 11.80
N LEU A 416 7.11 4.69 10.78
CA LEU A 416 5.70 4.36 10.91
C LEU A 416 5.30 3.25 9.93
N LEU A 417 4.76 2.16 10.47
CA LEU A 417 4.17 1.05 9.71
C LEU A 417 2.64 1.10 9.83
N ILE A 418 1.96 1.31 8.71
CA ILE A 418 0.49 1.40 8.62
C ILE A 418 -0.08 0.13 8.01
N GLY A 419 -0.96 -0.55 8.73
CA GLY A 419 -1.77 -1.65 8.22
C GLY A 419 -3.14 -1.17 7.75
N SER A 420 -3.60 -1.61 6.58
CA SER A 420 -4.95 -1.33 6.05
C SER A 420 -5.54 -2.55 5.35
N GLY A 421 -6.84 -2.50 5.07
CA GLY A 421 -7.56 -3.53 4.35
C GLY A 421 -8.21 -4.57 5.26
N GLY A 422 -9.21 -5.27 4.71
CA GLY A 422 -10.10 -6.15 5.48
C GLY A 422 -9.38 -7.27 6.22
N ALA A 423 -8.27 -7.79 5.70
CA ALA A 423 -7.52 -8.87 6.33
C ALA A 423 -6.85 -8.46 7.66
N LEU A 424 -6.48 -7.17 7.79
CA LEU A 424 -5.90 -6.63 9.02
C LEU A 424 -6.97 -5.97 9.90
N ALA A 425 -7.84 -5.17 9.30
CA ALA A 425 -8.85 -4.37 10.01
C ALA A 425 -9.92 -5.23 10.71
N ARG A 426 -10.20 -6.44 10.21
CA ARG A 426 -11.22 -7.34 10.77
C ARG A 426 -10.66 -8.45 11.65
N THR A 427 -9.40 -8.34 12.06
CA THR A 427 -8.84 -9.26 13.05
C THR A 427 -9.64 -9.19 14.37
N PRO A 428 -10.06 -10.32 14.94
CA PRO A 428 -10.77 -10.33 16.23
C PRO A 428 -10.02 -9.65 17.38
N ARG A 429 -8.69 -9.70 17.38
CA ARG A 429 -7.82 -9.03 18.35
C ARG A 429 -6.75 -8.22 17.62
N LEU A 430 -6.51 -6.98 18.06
CA LEU A 430 -5.51 -6.09 17.45
C LEU A 430 -4.09 -6.66 17.44
N ALA A 431 -3.74 -7.48 18.45
CA ALA A 431 -2.47 -8.19 18.50
C ALA A 431 -2.26 -9.15 17.31
N GLN A 432 -3.33 -9.65 16.70
CA GLN A 432 -3.23 -10.49 15.49
C GLN A 432 -2.85 -9.65 14.26
N ALA A 433 -3.37 -8.42 14.13
CA ALA A 433 -2.95 -7.50 13.08
C ALA A 433 -1.48 -7.10 13.26
N VAL A 434 -1.08 -6.73 14.49
CA VAL A 434 0.33 -6.47 14.83
C VAL A 434 1.21 -7.64 14.42
N LEU A 435 0.87 -8.86 14.83
CA LEU A 435 1.69 -10.02 14.54
C LEU A 435 1.80 -10.26 13.03
N GLN A 436 0.70 -10.18 12.27
CA GLN A 436 0.74 -10.30 10.82
C GLN A 436 1.60 -9.21 10.15
N MET A 437 1.51 -7.96 10.61
CA MET A 437 2.33 -6.86 10.09
C MET A 437 3.81 -7.05 10.40
N LEU A 438 4.16 -7.46 11.62
CA LEU A 438 5.56 -7.74 12.02
C LEU A 438 6.12 -8.95 11.28
N ASP A 439 5.33 -10.01 11.12
CA ASP A 439 5.72 -11.22 10.40
C ASP A 439 5.91 -10.95 8.90
N ALA A 440 5.21 -9.96 8.33
CA ALA A 440 5.29 -9.65 6.91
C ALA A 440 6.36 -8.61 6.58
N ALA A 441 6.39 -7.50 7.32
CA ALA A 441 7.29 -6.38 7.06
C ALA A 441 8.64 -6.52 7.73
N GLU A 442 8.74 -7.35 8.77
CA GLU A 442 9.98 -7.55 9.53
C GLU A 442 10.67 -6.21 9.90
N PRO A 443 9.94 -5.22 10.45
CA PRO A 443 10.54 -3.93 10.74
C PRO A 443 11.65 -4.08 11.78
N THR A 444 12.63 -3.18 11.69
CA THR A 444 13.78 -3.12 12.60
C THR A 444 13.77 -1.79 13.36
N ARG A 445 14.50 -1.73 14.48
CA ARG A 445 14.65 -0.54 15.34
C ARG A 445 13.32 -0.17 15.99
N LEU A 446 13.06 1.12 16.16
CA LEU A 446 11.84 1.66 16.72
C LEU A 446 10.89 2.00 15.57
N THR A 447 9.74 1.34 15.53
CA THR A 447 8.72 1.56 14.50
C THR A 447 7.37 1.76 15.16
N GLN A 448 6.75 2.91 14.95
CA GLN A 448 5.36 3.14 15.33
C GLN A 448 4.42 2.29 14.48
N LEU A 449 3.36 1.77 15.09
CA LEU A 449 2.38 0.92 14.43
C LEU A 449 1.02 1.60 14.42
N ALA A 450 0.41 1.68 13.24
CA ALA A 450 -0.96 2.20 13.08
C ALA A 450 -1.83 1.24 12.25
N LEU A 451 -3.12 1.24 12.52
CA LEU A 451 -4.10 0.42 11.82
C LEU A 451 -5.27 1.27 11.32
N ASP A 452 -5.55 1.18 10.03
CA ASP A 452 -6.79 1.65 9.41
C ASP A 452 -7.95 0.70 9.76
N ARG A 453 -8.44 0.83 11.00
CA ARG A 453 -9.37 -0.13 11.61
C ARG A 453 -10.78 -0.06 11.00
N SER A 454 -11.19 1.11 10.51
CA SER A 454 -12.46 1.36 9.82
C SER A 454 -12.36 1.19 8.30
N THR A 455 -11.17 0.86 7.76
CA THR A 455 -10.90 0.76 6.31
C THR A 455 -11.22 2.04 5.54
N SER A 456 -11.06 3.19 6.18
CA SER A 456 -11.40 4.53 5.66
C SER A 456 -10.17 5.36 5.27
N MET A 457 -8.96 4.78 5.28
CA MET A 457 -7.74 5.48 4.86
C MET A 457 -7.82 5.99 3.41
N ALA A 458 -8.55 5.29 2.53
CA ALA A 458 -8.81 5.77 1.18
C ALA A 458 -9.53 7.13 1.16
N LEU A 459 -10.52 7.29 2.05
CA LEU A 459 -11.27 8.54 2.20
C LEU A 459 -10.39 9.67 2.72
N LEU A 460 -9.52 9.36 3.68
CA LEU A 460 -8.51 10.30 4.18
C LEU A 460 -7.69 10.90 3.03
N GLY A 461 -7.17 10.07 2.13
CA GLY A 461 -6.34 10.55 1.03
C GLY A 461 -7.11 11.31 -0.04
N VAL A 462 -8.31 10.88 -0.41
CA VAL A 462 -9.13 11.58 -1.42
C VAL A 462 -9.55 12.97 -0.93
N LEU A 463 -9.98 13.09 0.33
CA LEU A 463 -10.33 14.39 0.90
C LEU A 463 -9.10 15.32 1.01
N GLY A 464 -7.94 14.76 1.38
CA GLY A 464 -6.69 15.51 1.47
C GLY A 464 -6.16 15.94 0.11
N TYR A 465 -6.37 15.14 -0.92
CA TYR A 465 -6.04 15.49 -2.30
C TYR A 465 -6.86 16.68 -2.80
N MET A 466 -8.16 16.71 -2.49
CA MET A 466 -9.08 17.73 -3.00
C MET A 466 -9.00 19.08 -2.30
N GLY A 467 -8.85 19.08 -0.97
CA GLY A 467 -8.83 20.32 -0.19
C GLY A 467 -7.44 20.71 0.32
N GLY A 468 -6.40 19.98 -0.06
CA GLY A 468 -5.05 20.08 0.51
C GLY A 468 -4.92 19.29 1.82
N SER A 469 -3.69 19.09 2.30
CA SER A 469 -3.41 18.32 3.52
C SER A 469 -4.13 18.87 4.77
N LEU A 470 -4.46 20.16 4.79
CA LEU A 470 -5.22 20.82 5.86
C LEU A 470 -6.73 20.52 5.83
N ALA A 471 -7.30 20.13 4.68
CA ALA A 471 -8.72 19.77 4.59
C ALA A 471 -9.05 18.44 5.28
N VAL A 472 -8.01 17.62 5.49
CA VAL A 472 -8.02 16.49 6.39
C VAL A 472 -7.47 16.99 7.72
N GLY A 473 -8.37 17.42 8.60
CA GLY A 473 -7.96 17.79 9.96
C GLY A 473 -7.25 16.63 10.66
N THR A 474 -6.33 16.94 11.58
CA THR A 474 -5.69 15.96 12.50
C THR A 474 -6.72 15.03 13.15
N ASP A 475 -7.89 15.58 13.42
CA ASP A 475 -9.00 14.88 14.04
C ASP A 475 -9.54 13.73 13.20
N LEU A 476 -9.70 13.92 11.88
CA LEU A 476 -10.13 12.85 11.00
C LEU A 476 -9.04 11.78 10.86
N GLU A 477 -7.78 12.19 10.82
CA GLU A 477 -6.66 11.26 10.81
C GLU A 477 -6.64 10.37 12.06
N HIS A 478 -6.87 10.94 13.25
CA HIS A 478 -6.98 10.19 14.50
C HIS A 478 -8.20 9.25 14.56
N ASP A 479 -9.30 9.59 13.89
CA ASP A 479 -10.46 8.70 13.76
C ASP A 479 -10.19 7.52 12.82
N VAL A 480 -9.34 7.72 11.80
CA VAL A 480 -9.04 6.72 10.77
C VAL A 480 -7.89 5.80 11.16
N LEU A 481 -6.80 6.35 11.70
CA LEU A 481 -5.59 5.60 12.04
C LEU A 481 -5.51 5.34 13.55
N LEU A 482 -5.89 4.13 13.95
CA LEU A 482 -5.74 3.67 15.31
C LEU A 482 -4.26 3.42 15.62
N SER A 483 -3.69 4.15 16.58
CA SER A 483 -2.37 3.83 17.12
C SER A 483 -2.39 2.46 17.81
N LEU A 484 -1.59 1.52 17.29
CA LEU A 484 -1.37 0.21 17.91
C LEU A 484 -0.26 0.30 18.97
N GLY A 485 0.65 1.26 18.86
CA GLY A 485 1.75 1.50 19.77
C GLY A 485 3.09 1.49 19.05
N ILE A 486 4.13 0.98 19.70
CA ILE A 486 5.50 0.98 19.15
C ILE A 486 6.12 -0.42 19.18
N CYS A 487 6.78 -0.81 18.10
CA CYS A 487 7.62 -1.99 18.03
C CYS A 487 9.08 -1.59 18.25
N VAL A 488 9.77 -2.30 19.14
CA VAL A 488 11.21 -2.25 19.33
C VAL A 488 11.79 -3.59 18.88
N ALA A 489 12.45 -3.61 17.72
CA ALA A 489 13.00 -4.81 17.11
C ALA A 489 14.52 -4.66 16.89
N PRO A 490 15.37 -5.15 17.81
CA PRO A 490 16.82 -5.03 17.65
C PRO A 490 17.34 -5.83 16.44
N GLU A 491 18.18 -5.19 15.63
CA GLU A 491 18.89 -5.82 14.51
C GLU A 491 20.08 -6.61 15.03
N GLY A 492 20.12 -7.91 14.78
CA GLY A 492 21.21 -8.76 15.21
C GLY A 492 20.88 -10.24 15.16
N LYS A 493 21.88 -11.07 15.46
CA LYS A 493 21.73 -12.51 15.63
C LYS A 493 22.30 -12.89 17.00
N GLY A 494 21.65 -13.80 17.69
CA GLY A 494 22.12 -14.36 18.96
C GLY A 494 21.75 -15.82 19.09
N HIS A 495 22.12 -16.44 20.21
CA HIS A 495 21.60 -17.76 20.56
C HIS A 495 20.27 -17.60 21.28
N GLU A 496 19.35 -18.52 21.02
CA GLU A 496 18.05 -18.51 21.66
C GLU A 496 18.19 -18.59 23.19
N GLY A 497 17.49 -17.70 23.90
CA GLY A 497 17.56 -17.59 25.36
C GLY A 497 18.61 -16.59 25.89
N ASP A 498 19.61 -16.22 25.10
CA ASP A 498 20.53 -15.13 25.48
C ASP A 498 19.78 -13.79 25.50
N THR A 499 20.08 -12.91 26.46
CA THR A 499 19.47 -11.57 26.50
C THR A 499 19.80 -10.79 25.23
N ALA A 500 18.79 -10.39 24.46
CA ALA A 500 18.97 -9.56 23.27
C ALA A 500 18.99 -8.07 23.62
N ILE A 501 18.09 -7.65 24.53
CA ILE A 501 17.92 -6.26 24.93
C ILE A 501 17.39 -6.18 26.36
N ARG A 502 17.86 -5.21 27.13
CA ARG A 502 17.20 -4.75 28.36
C ARG A 502 16.45 -3.45 28.09
N VAL A 503 15.25 -3.34 28.61
CA VAL A 503 14.35 -2.19 28.40
C VAL A 503 13.96 -1.62 29.75
N GLU A 504 14.17 -0.31 29.92
CA GLU A 504 13.61 0.46 31.03
C GLU A 504 12.51 1.37 30.47
N VAL A 505 11.28 1.16 30.93
CA VAL A 505 10.12 2.02 30.63
C VAL A 505 9.91 2.95 31.81
N ILE A 506 10.08 4.24 31.59
CA ILE A 506 9.92 5.29 32.60
C ILE A 506 8.58 5.97 32.38
N TYR A 507 7.61 5.66 33.22
CA TYR A 507 6.31 6.28 33.21
C TYR A 507 6.33 7.61 33.97
N SER A 508 5.35 8.47 33.70
CA SER A 508 5.22 9.76 34.39
C SER A 508 4.55 9.66 35.77
N ASP A 509 3.74 8.62 35.97
CA ASP A 509 2.79 8.47 37.08
C ASP A 509 2.95 7.15 37.86
N ARG A 510 3.78 6.22 37.39
CA ARG A 510 4.02 4.91 38.02
C ARG A 510 5.50 4.50 38.01
N ALA A 511 5.82 3.50 38.83
CA ALA A 511 7.18 2.99 38.97
C ALA A 511 7.74 2.51 37.62
N PRO A 512 9.06 2.71 37.37
CA PRO A 512 9.68 2.24 36.14
C PRO A 512 9.59 0.72 36.03
N LEU A 513 9.41 0.24 34.80
CA LEU A 513 9.40 -1.19 34.47
C LEU A 513 10.73 -1.56 33.82
N HIS A 514 11.40 -2.57 34.37
CA HIS A 514 12.63 -3.13 33.82
C HIS A 514 12.36 -4.54 33.30
N VAL A 515 12.71 -4.80 32.04
CA VAL A 515 12.51 -6.12 31.41
C VAL A 515 13.75 -6.49 30.61
N ASP A 516 14.22 -7.72 30.81
CA ASP A 516 15.27 -8.34 30.00
C ASP A 516 14.59 -9.30 29.02
N VAL A 517 14.70 -9.01 27.72
CA VAL A 517 14.02 -9.80 26.68
C VAL A 517 15.03 -10.68 25.94
N PRO A 518 14.91 -12.02 26.02
CA PRO A 518 15.80 -12.94 25.32
C PRO A 518 15.63 -12.92 23.80
N PHE A 519 16.68 -13.31 23.09
CA PHE A 519 16.61 -13.59 21.65
C PHE A 519 15.67 -14.76 21.37
N GLY A 520 14.84 -14.63 20.34
CA GLY A 520 13.78 -15.57 19.99
C GLY A 520 12.43 -15.30 20.67
N VAL A 521 12.32 -14.26 21.51
CA VAL A 521 11.10 -13.93 22.27
C VAL A 521 10.45 -12.66 21.70
N ILE A 522 9.13 -12.58 21.84
CA ILE A 522 8.35 -11.36 21.62
C ILE A 522 7.49 -11.11 22.86
N GLU A 523 7.39 -9.85 23.30
CA GLU A 523 6.69 -9.48 24.52
C GLU A 523 5.95 -8.15 24.36
N ILE A 524 4.83 -7.98 25.09
CA ILE A 524 4.07 -6.72 25.14
C ILE A 524 4.24 -6.10 26.52
N LEU A 525 4.74 -4.87 26.56
CA LEU A 525 4.80 -4.02 27.75
C LEU A 525 3.64 -3.01 27.73
N PRO A 526 2.99 -2.76 28.87
CA PRO A 526 1.79 -1.93 28.93
C PRO A 526 2.10 -0.44 28.75
N LEU A 527 1.58 0.14 27.67
CA LEU A 527 1.49 1.59 27.49
C LEU A 527 0.19 1.91 26.71
N PRO A 528 -0.95 2.04 27.41
CA PRO A 528 -2.25 2.32 26.80
C PRO A 528 -2.32 3.63 25.99
N ILE A 529 -3.33 3.74 25.13
CA ILE A 529 -3.64 4.96 24.37
C ILE A 529 -3.74 6.16 25.33
N GLY A 530 -3.11 7.27 24.95
CA GLY A 530 -3.11 8.52 25.72
C GLY A 530 -1.99 8.62 26.75
N GLU A 531 -1.31 7.53 27.08
CA GLU A 531 -0.13 7.56 27.95
C GLU A 531 1.15 7.85 27.16
N ARG A 532 2.14 8.44 27.84
CA ARG A 532 3.49 8.67 27.33
C ARG A 532 4.50 8.11 28.32
N ALA A 533 5.60 7.57 27.79
CA ALA A 533 6.71 7.08 28.58
C ALA A 533 8.03 7.36 27.88
N ALA A 534 9.10 7.33 28.64
CA ALA A 534 10.45 7.36 28.10
C ALA A 534 11.06 5.96 28.10
N LEU A 535 11.62 5.54 26.97
CA LEU A 535 12.34 4.29 26.84
C LEU A 535 13.84 4.54 26.95
N LYS A 536 14.50 3.73 27.78
CA LYS A 536 15.95 3.48 27.66
C LYS A 536 16.15 2.05 27.20
N LEU A 537 16.95 1.90 26.16
CA LEU A 537 17.21 0.62 25.50
C LEU A 537 18.68 0.26 25.67
N TYR A 538 18.93 -0.97 26.10
CA TYR A 538 20.28 -1.49 26.32
C TYR A 538 20.43 -2.78 25.49
N PRO A 539 20.69 -2.67 24.17
CA PRO A 539 20.94 -3.84 23.35
C PRO A 539 22.23 -4.54 23.79
N SER A 540 22.25 -5.87 23.73
CA SER A 540 23.47 -6.65 23.91
C SER A 540 24.45 -6.41 22.76
N ARG A 541 25.72 -6.79 22.95
CA ARG A 541 26.84 -6.48 22.03
C ARG A 541 26.57 -6.72 20.54
N ASP A 542 25.85 -7.78 20.20
CA ASP A 542 25.60 -8.19 18.80
C ASP A 542 24.33 -7.60 18.19
N PHE A 543 23.64 -6.75 18.93
CA PHE A 543 22.37 -6.13 18.56
C PHE A 543 22.48 -4.61 18.39
N ASP A 544 21.62 -4.04 17.55
CA ASP A 544 21.52 -2.61 17.26
C ASP A 544 20.05 -2.17 17.22
N VAL A 545 19.74 -1.02 17.79
CA VAL A 545 18.39 -0.40 17.78
C VAL A 545 18.34 0.89 16.94
N GLY A 546 19.34 1.12 16.08
CA GLY A 546 19.45 2.29 15.20
C GLY A 546 20.54 3.28 15.58
N LEU A 547 21.47 2.90 16.47
CA LEU A 547 22.48 3.79 17.04
C LEU A 547 23.91 3.22 16.90
N GLY A 548 24.05 2.10 16.21
CA GLY A 548 25.27 1.31 16.16
C GLY A 548 25.23 0.15 17.15
N LYS A 549 26.02 -0.89 16.85
CA LYS A 549 26.16 -2.08 17.71
C LYS A 549 26.85 -1.74 19.03
N GLY A 550 26.42 -2.39 20.10
CA GLY A 550 27.13 -2.39 21.40
C GLY A 550 26.26 -1.97 22.58
N GLU A 551 26.81 -2.08 23.79
CA GLU A 551 26.14 -1.79 25.07
C GLU A 551 25.86 -0.31 25.33
N ALA A 552 26.04 0.58 24.33
CA ALA A 552 25.72 1.97 24.49
C ALA A 552 24.20 2.12 24.63
N ALA A 553 23.75 2.60 25.78
CA ALA A 553 22.34 2.89 26.02
C ALA A 553 21.82 3.81 24.91
N ALA A 554 20.68 3.46 24.32
CA ALA A 554 19.99 4.40 23.45
C ALA A 554 19.65 5.67 24.24
N PRO A 555 19.78 6.88 23.64
CA PRO A 555 19.31 8.09 24.27
C PRO A 555 17.82 7.90 24.61
N ARG A 556 17.41 8.52 25.72
CA ARG A 556 16.03 8.48 26.20
C ARG A 556 15.08 8.86 25.05
N VAL A 557 14.27 7.93 24.57
CA VAL A 557 13.27 8.16 23.52
C VAL A 557 11.90 8.30 24.14
N GLU A 558 11.23 9.42 23.90
CA GLU A 558 9.83 9.61 24.32
C GLU A 558 8.90 8.89 23.34
N VAL A 559 8.05 8.00 23.85
CA VAL A 559 7.12 7.20 23.06
C VAL A 559 5.69 7.43 23.52
N GLN A 560 4.74 7.22 22.62
CA GLN A 560 3.32 7.27 22.90
C GLN A 560 2.75 5.86 22.95
N GLY A 561 1.80 5.66 23.86
CA GLY A 561 1.06 4.41 23.95
C GLY A 561 0.13 4.16 22.78
N GLY A 562 -0.41 2.95 22.74
CA GLY A 562 -1.32 2.51 21.70
C GLY A 562 -2.23 1.39 22.20
N ALA A 563 -3.13 0.95 21.32
CA ALA A 563 -4.13 -0.06 21.66
C ALA A 563 -3.52 -1.41 22.07
N VAL A 564 -2.29 -1.70 21.64
CA VAL A 564 -1.54 -2.92 21.99
C VAL A 564 -0.43 -2.60 23.00
N GLY A 565 0.24 -1.45 22.87
CA GLY A 565 1.29 -1.00 23.80
C GLY A 565 2.68 -1.02 23.16
N ILE A 566 3.70 -1.33 23.96
CA ILE A 566 5.08 -1.45 23.48
C ILE A 566 5.35 -2.92 23.17
N VAL A 567 5.66 -3.25 21.93
CA VAL A 567 6.04 -4.60 21.50
C VAL A 567 7.55 -4.69 21.44
N ILE A 568 8.16 -5.56 22.24
CA ILE A 568 9.59 -5.88 22.13
C ILE A 568 9.71 -7.17 21.31
N ASP A 569 10.19 -7.06 20.07
CA ASP A 569 10.30 -8.19 19.13
C ASP A 569 11.76 -8.59 18.93
N CYS A 570 12.22 -9.53 19.75
CA CYS A 570 13.57 -10.09 19.69
C CYS A 570 13.63 -11.40 18.89
N ARG A 571 12.64 -11.68 18.02
CA ARG A 571 12.60 -12.94 17.24
C ARG A 571 13.65 -13.01 16.14
N GLY A 572 14.31 -11.90 15.83
CA GLY A 572 15.35 -11.79 14.82
C GLY A 572 14.85 -11.19 13.50
N ARG A 573 15.79 -10.63 12.75
CA ARG A 573 15.61 -9.97 11.44
C ARG A 573 16.82 -10.32 10.56
N PRO A 574 16.70 -11.16 9.52
CA PRO A 574 15.46 -11.81 9.09
C PRO A 574 14.91 -12.79 10.14
N LEU A 575 13.59 -12.95 10.20
CA LEU A 575 12.90 -13.92 11.03
C LEU A 575 13.14 -15.33 10.48
N VAL A 576 13.83 -16.16 11.26
CA VAL A 576 14.11 -17.55 10.90
C VAL A 576 13.23 -18.47 11.74
N LEU A 577 12.33 -19.19 11.09
CA LEU A 577 11.52 -20.22 11.73
C LEU A 577 12.31 -21.55 11.78
N PRO A 578 12.11 -22.39 12.80
CA PRO A 578 12.69 -23.73 12.82
C PRO A 578 12.27 -24.56 11.60
N ASP A 579 13.22 -25.32 11.03
CA ASP A 579 12.94 -26.27 9.93
C ASP A 579 12.09 -27.44 10.41
N ASP A 580 12.41 -27.94 11.62
CA ASP A 580 11.65 -28.98 12.30
C ASP A 580 10.23 -28.50 12.62
N ASN A 581 9.24 -29.29 12.19
CA ASN A 581 7.84 -28.89 12.22
C ASN A 581 7.31 -28.74 13.65
N GLU A 582 7.61 -29.69 14.54
CA GLU A 582 7.15 -29.64 15.94
C GLU A 582 7.75 -28.45 16.68
N LYS A 583 9.07 -28.21 16.54
CA LYS A 583 9.74 -27.04 17.12
C LYS A 583 9.16 -25.73 16.59
N ARG A 584 8.88 -25.65 15.28
CA ARG A 584 8.27 -24.47 14.67
C ARG A 584 6.87 -24.21 15.24
N GLN A 585 6.03 -25.23 15.31
CA GLN A 585 4.67 -25.11 15.83
C GLN A 585 4.66 -24.70 17.30
N ALA A 586 5.52 -25.30 18.12
CA ALA A 586 5.70 -24.91 19.53
C ALA A 586 6.14 -23.45 19.66
N LYS A 587 7.05 -22.99 18.78
CA LYS A 587 7.52 -21.61 18.76
C LYS A 587 6.42 -20.61 18.39
N LEU A 588 5.61 -20.93 17.38
CA LEU A 588 4.45 -20.11 17.01
C LEU A 588 3.46 -19.99 18.17
N LEU A 589 3.15 -21.09 18.85
CA LEU A 589 2.27 -21.09 20.02
C LEU A 589 2.81 -20.22 21.15
N GLN A 590 4.12 -20.29 21.42
CA GLN A 590 4.78 -19.43 22.40
C GLN A 590 4.55 -17.95 22.07
N TRP A 591 4.75 -17.53 20.82
CA TRP A 591 4.53 -16.14 20.40
C TRP A 591 3.06 -15.75 20.44
N PHE A 592 2.16 -16.64 20.02
CA PHE A 592 0.72 -16.42 20.07
C PHE A 592 0.22 -16.19 21.50
N GLN A 593 0.75 -16.96 22.45
CA GLN A 593 0.45 -16.82 23.88
C GLN A 593 1.03 -15.54 24.46
N ALA A 594 2.28 -15.20 24.13
CA ALA A 594 2.94 -13.98 24.61
C ALA A 594 2.16 -12.70 24.23
N LEU A 595 1.60 -12.66 23.02
CA LEU A 595 0.78 -11.53 22.55
C LEU A 595 -0.70 -11.66 22.92
N ARG A 596 -1.12 -12.81 23.48
CA ARG A 596 -2.53 -13.18 23.63
C ARG A 596 -3.29 -13.03 22.30
N ALA A 597 -2.64 -13.36 21.19
CA ALA A 597 -3.17 -13.17 19.85
C ALA A 597 -4.35 -14.12 19.56
N TYR A 598 -4.36 -15.31 20.14
CA TYR A 598 -5.43 -16.31 19.98
C TYR A 598 -5.89 -16.80 21.37
N PRO A 599 -7.03 -17.52 21.47
CA PRO A 599 -7.36 -18.28 22.68
C PRO A 599 -6.19 -19.21 23.09
N ALA A 600 -6.22 -19.73 24.32
CA ALA A 600 -5.21 -20.68 24.74
C ALA A 600 -5.29 -21.94 23.86
N LEU A 601 -4.31 -22.10 22.97
CA LEU A 601 -4.15 -23.26 22.12
C LEU A 601 -3.17 -24.21 22.81
N SER A 602 -3.58 -25.45 23.05
CA SER A 602 -2.72 -26.49 23.66
C SER A 602 -2.27 -27.51 22.61
N PHE A 603 -0.98 -27.87 22.65
CA PHE A 603 -0.46 -29.03 21.93
C PHE A 603 -1.07 -30.29 22.57
N VAL A 604 -1.73 -31.14 21.78
CA VAL A 604 -1.95 -32.54 22.18
C VAL A 604 -0.85 -33.36 21.54
N GLU A 605 -0.16 -34.19 22.32
CA GLU A 605 0.98 -35.08 21.96
C GLU A 605 0.71 -36.08 20.81
N ASN A 606 -0.38 -35.95 20.05
CA ASN A 606 -0.73 -36.79 18.91
C ASN A 606 -0.94 -35.99 17.60
N GLY A 607 -0.28 -34.83 17.44
CA GLY A 607 -0.35 -34.03 16.22
C GLY A 607 -1.70 -33.32 15.96
N LYS A 608 -2.61 -33.34 16.94
CA LYS A 608 -3.87 -32.59 16.89
C LYS A 608 -3.82 -31.47 17.93
N VAL A 609 -3.67 -30.23 17.48
CA VAL A 609 -3.94 -29.09 18.37
C VAL A 609 -5.43 -29.07 18.66
N ASP A 610 -5.80 -29.01 19.93
CA ASP A 610 -7.18 -28.73 20.34
C ASP A 610 -7.37 -27.21 20.13
N ILE A 611 -8.11 -26.85 19.08
CA ILE A 611 -8.31 -25.48 18.60
C ILE A 611 -9.74 -25.02 18.83
#